data_AF-A0A6N6SSB6-F1
#
_entry.id   AF-A0A6N6SSB6-F1
#
_cell.length_a   1.000
_cell.length_b   1.000
_cell.length_c   1.000
_cell.angle_alpha   90.00
_cell.angle_beta   90.00
_cell.angle_gamma   90.00
#
_symmetry.space_group_name_H-M   'P 1'
#
loop_
_entity.id
_entity.type
_entity.pdbx_description
1 polymer ?
#
loop_
_entity_poly.entity_id
_entity_poly.type
_entity_poly.pdbx_seq_one_letter_code
_entity_poly.pdbx_strand_id
1 'polypeptide(L)'
;MHFTYAEDPGSEDLQQGDVLKRTPDLDAIVRQYHPYYGEKKDYTHFLVITQSCDLVRRNGKPCDCPYINLSVVRPLHAVLEREAAMYQRNPLLRRAGAVSKKNRGRIHSFVERLLNNNEKEYFYLHEEPQVGLYSSCAFLRLSIAIRSNEHYEVCHAARVATLSSEFRPKLGWLLGNIYSRVGTEDWESSALEKEISTILDGTLRWFDEEKIKATKLTEEEIDSLTPEEIATAVQSAEVVRRKDQVISAILTELQAGNFINPGDLDAVKHRLGQATTVAAFFKS
;
A
#
# COMPACT_ATOMS: atom_id res chain seq x y z
N MET A 1 -14.26 19.85 -4.69
CA MET A 1 -12.98 19.46 -4.06
C MET A 1 -13.27 18.41 -3.00
N HIS A 2 -12.36 17.47 -2.75
CA HIS A 2 -12.53 16.50 -1.65
C HIS A 2 -12.46 17.17 -0.27
N PHE A 3 -13.20 16.67 0.73
CA PHE A 3 -13.33 17.29 2.07
C PHE A 3 -12.01 17.42 2.85
N THR A 4 -10.97 16.69 2.44
CA THR A 4 -9.59 16.81 2.96
C THR A 4 -8.95 18.18 2.65
N TYR A 5 -9.44 18.89 1.64
CA TYR A 5 -8.85 20.13 1.13
C TYR A 5 -9.78 21.33 1.31
N ALA A 6 -9.20 22.51 1.54
CA ALA A 6 -9.93 23.76 1.57
C ALA A 6 -10.36 24.17 0.15
N GLU A 7 -11.62 24.63 -0.01
CA GLU A 7 -12.18 25.03 -1.32
C GLU A 7 -11.38 26.12 -2.02
N ASP A 8 -10.76 27.02 -1.25
CA ASP A 8 -9.79 28.01 -1.73
C ASP A 8 -8.41 27.73 -1.09
N PRO A 9 -7.42 27.22 -1.84
CA PRO A 9 -6.04 27.09 -1.36
C PRO A 9 -5.30 28.45 -1.32
N GLY A 10 -5.90 29.53 -1.81
CA GLY A 10 -5.32 30.86 -2.05
C GLY A 10 -4.99 31.71 -0.82
N SER A 11 -4.69 31.11 0.34
CA SER A 11 -4.28 31.89 1.52
C SER A 11 -2.99 32.69 1.27
N GLU A 12 -2.89 33.92 1.78
CA GLU A 12 -1.73 34.80 1.52
C GLU A 12 -0.40 34.18 1.94
N ASP A 13 -0.40 33.34 2.98
CA ASP A 13 0.79 32.66 3.51
C ASP A 13 0.78 31.15 3.24
N LEU A 14 1.96 30.53 3.31
CA LEU A 14 2.10 29.08 3.37
C LEU A 14 1.53 28.51 4.68
N GLN A 15 0.96 27.32 4.59
CA GLN A 15 0.28 26.64 5.70
C GLN A 15 0.78 25.20 5.84
N GLN A 16 0.74 24.68 7.06
CA GLN A 16 0.94 23.25 7.30
C GLN A 16 -0.13 22.48 6.53
N GLY A 17 0.27 21.49 5.73
CA GLY A 17 -0.63 20.78 4.83
C GLY A 17 -0.74 21.36 3.43
N ASP A 18 0.03 22.39 3.07
CA ASP A 18 0.14 22.82 1.67
C ASP A 18 0.84 21.74 0.83
N VAL A 19 0.16 21.28 -0.22
CA VAL A 19 0.68 20.35 -1.22
C VAL A 19 1.35 21.17 -2.32
N LEU A 20 2.66 20.98 -2.48
CA LEU A 20 3.48 21.67 -3.45
C LEU A 20 3.74 20.77 -4.65
N LYS A 21 3.38 21.23 -5.85
CA LYS A 21 3.72 20.55 -7.10
C LYS A 21 5.18 20.81 -7.45
N ARG A 22 5.80 19.84 -8.11
CA ARG A 22 7.19 20.00 -8.59
C ARG A 22 7.25 21.03 -9.71
N THR A 23 8.05 22.07 -9.49
CA THR A 23 8.43 23.09 -10.47
C THR A 23 9.94 23.03 -10.70
N PRO A 24 10.48 23.55 -11.83
CA PRO A 24 11.92 23.58 -12.06
C PRO A 24 12.70 24.26 -10.93
N ASP A 25 12.14 25.32 -10.35
CA ASP A 25 12.78 26.11 -9.28
C ASP A 25 12.77 25.35 -7.93
N LEU A 26 11.63 24.76 -7.55
CA LEU A 26 11.54 23.94 -6.34
C LEU A 26 12.45 22.71 -6.45
N ASP A 27 12.51 22.09 -7.64
CA ASP A 27 13.42 21.00 -7.95
C ASP A 27 14.89 21.43 -7.85
N ALA A 28 15.26 22.63 -8.29
CA ALA A 28 16.63 23.14 -8.18
C ALA A 28 17.05 23.30 -6.71
N ILE A 29 16.17 23.88 -5.88
CA ILE A 29 16.38 24.02 -4.43
C ILE A 29 16.54 22.65 -3.77
N VAL A 30 15.63 21.71 -4.05
CA VAL A 30 15.71 20.36 -3.48
C VAL A 30 16.97 19.62 -3.97
N ARG A 31 17.37 19.77 -5.24
CA ARG A 31 18.63 19.18 -5.75
C ARG A 31 19.87 19.75 -5.07
N GLN A 32 19.90 21.04 -4.78
CA GLN A 32 21.05 21.72 -4.17
C GLN A 32 21.37 21.17 -2.78
N TYR A 33 20.34 20.93 -1.95
CA TYR A 33 20.53 20.49 -0.55
C TYR A 33 20.31 18.99 -0.34
N HIS A 34 19.49 18.35 -1.18
CA HIS A 34 19.12 16.94 -1.08
C HIS A 34 18.98 16.27 -2.46
N PRO A 35 20.07 16.07 -3.22
CA PRO A 35 20.06 15.62 -4.62
C PRO A 35 19.22 14.37 -4.88
N TYR A 36 19.30 13.37 -3.97
CA TYR A 36 18.51 12.14 -4.05
C TYR A 36 16.99 12.40 -4.17
N TYR A 37 16.44 13.38 -3.45
CA TYR A 37 15.00 13.70 -3.55
C TYR A 37 14.67 14.56 -4.78
N GLY A 38 15.63 15.35 -5.29
CA GLY A 38 15.45 16.15 -6.49
C GLY A 38 15.56 15.38 -7.82
N GLU A 39 16.25 14.23 -7.83
CA GLU A 39 16.46 13.39 -9.01
C GLU A 39 15.40 12.28 -9.16
N LYS A 40 14.91 11.75 -8.04
CA LYS A 40 13.88 10.70 -7.98
C LYS A 40 12.55 11.18 -8.57
N LYS A 41 12.12 10.55 -9.67
CA LYS A 41 10.88 10.89 -10.40
C LYS A 41 9.59 10.35 -9.75
N ASP A 42 9.70 9.41 -8.81
CA ASP A 42 8.57 8.85 -8.07
C ASP A 42 8.07 9.74 -6.93
N TYR A 43 8.78 10.83 -6.63
CA TYR A 43 8.25 11.95 -5.84
C TYR A 43 7.45 12.87 -6.77
N THR A 44 6.13 12.92 -6.59
CA THR A 44 5.21 13.68 -7.44
C THR A 44 4.97 15.10 -6.93
N HIS A 45 4.94 15.25 -5.60
CA HIS A 45 4.67 16.49 -4.87
C HIS A 45 5.53 16.53 -3.59
N PHE A 46 5.48 17.66 -2.89
CA PHE A 46 5.93 17.79 -1.51
C PHE A 46 4.75 18.24 -0.63
N LEU A 47 4.80 17.96 0.67
CA LEU A 47 3.82 18.40 1.65
C LEU A 47 4.52 19.29 2.69
N VAL A 48 4.03 20.51 2.90
CA VAL A 48 4.55 21.40 3.96
C VAL A 48 4.19 20.84 5.32
N ILE A 49 5.20 20.53 6.14
CA ILE A 49 5.04 19.94 7.48
C ILE A 49 5.45 20.89 8.62
N THR A 50 6.12 22.02 8.34
CA THR A 50 6.24 23.12 9.33
C THR A 50 4.86 23.64 9.73
N GLN A 51 4.68 24.03 11.00
CA GLN A 51 3.40 24.49 11.53
C GLN A 51 2.95 25.81 10.88
N SER A 52 1.65 26.03 10.69
CA SER A 52 1.16 27.25 10.02
C SER A 52 1.52 28.53 10.79
N CYS A 53 1.51 28.51 12.12
CA CYS A 53 1.86 29.67 12.96
C CYS A 53 3.28 30.20 12.72
N ASP A 54 4.18 29.30 12.34
CA ASP A 54 5.60 29.52 12.08
C ASP A 54 5.86 30.08 10.67
N LEU A 55 4.86 29.99 9.78
CA LEU A 55 4.93 30.36 8.36
C LEU A 55 4.21 31.68 8.03
N VAL A 56 3.47 32.27 8.98
CA VAL A 56 2.74 33.54 8.78
C VAL A 56 3.69 34.73 8.62
N ARG A 57 3.46 35.58 7.61
CA ARG A 57 4.24 36.81 7.33
C ARG A 57 3.53 38.03 7.92
N ARG A 58 3.91 38.44 9.14
CA ARG A 58 3.23 39.55 9.85
C ARG A 58 3.77 40.91 9.42
N ASN A 59 2.89 41.81 8.98
CA ASN A 59 3.21 43.20 8.62
C ASN A 59 4.35 43.31 7.59
N GLY A 60 4.36 42.45 6.56
CA GLY A 60 5.38 42.43 5.51
C GLY A 60 6.77 41.93 5.96
N LYS A 61 6.89 41.39 7.18
CA LYS A 61 8.12 40.70 7.62
C LYS A 61 8.15 39.26 7.11
N PRO A 62 9.35 38.68 6.89
CA PRO A 62 9.51 37.23 6.73
C PRO A 62 8.86 36.46 7.89
N CYS A 63 8.49 35.21 7.65
CA CYS A 63 8.00 34.33 8.71
C CYS A 63 9.09 34.05 9.75
N ASP A 64 8.70 33.88 11.03
CA ASP A 64 9.64 33.75 12.14
C ASP A 64 10.49 32.47 12.08
N CYS A 65 10.01 31.41 11.41
CA CYS A 65 10.73 30.15 11.33
C CYS A 65 11.81 30.16 10.24
N PRO A 66 13.08 29.79 10.55
CA PRO A 66 14.19 29.83 9.60
C PRO A 66 14.16 28.70 8.54
N TYR A 67 13.38 27.64 8.75
CA TYR A 67 13.32 26.49 7.85
C TYR A 67 11.88 26.02 7.59
N ILE A 68 11.54 25.90 6.30
CA ILE A 68 10.35 25.20 5.85
C ILE A 68 10.73 23.72 5.74
N ASN A 69 10.04 22.87 6.48
CA ASN A 69 10.19 21.42 6.41
C ASN A 69 9.16 20.88 5.41
N LEU A 70 9.62 20.08 4.46
CA LEU A 70 8.84 19.43 3.43
C LEU A 70 8.93 17.91 3.57
N SER A 71 7.80 17.21 3.50
CA SER A 71 7.75 15.76 3.32
C SER A 71 7.59 15.40 1.85
N VAL A 72 8.22 14.32 1.40
CA VAL A 72 8.07 13.83 0.02
C VAL A 72 6.74 13.09 -0.16
N VAL A 73 6.04 13.38 -1.26
CA VAL A 73 4.78 12.70 -1.62
C VAL A 73 5.04 11.71 -2.74
N ARG A 74 4.59 10.46 -2.56
CA ARG A 74 4.66 9.38 -3.57
C ARG A 74 3.25 8.86 -3.88
N PRO A 75 3.01 8.27 -5.06
CA PRO A 75 1.75 7.60 -5.36
C PRO A 75 1.42 6.49 -4.35
N LEU A 76 0.12 6.28 -4.12
CA LEU A 76 -0.39 5.29 -3.16
C LEU A 76 0.14 3.87 -3.45
N HIS A 77 0.24 3.46 -4.72
CA HIS A 77 0.75 2.14 -5.07
C HIS A 77 2.14 1.84 -4.50
N ALA A 78 3.02 2.85 -4.42
CA ALA A 78 4.37 2.69 -3.88
C ALA A 78 4.41 2.51 -2.35
N VAL A 79 3.30 2.79 -1.64
CA VAL A 79 3.09 2.41 -0.23
C VAL A 79 2.54 0.98 -0.15
N LEU A 80 1.58 0.64 -1.00
CA LEU A 80 0.93 -0.68 -1.02
C LEU A 80 1.88 -1.80 -1.44
N GLU A 81 2.76 -1.56 -2.42
CA GLU A 81 3.86 -2.45 -2.78
C GLU A 81 4.81 -2.70 -1.60
N ARG A 82 5.11 -1.65 -0.81
CA ARG A 82 5.99 -1.74 0.37
C ARG A 82 5.34 -2.55 1.49
N GLU A 83 4.04 -2.39 1.72
CA GLU A 83 3.26 -3.21 2.66
C GLU A 83 3.18 -4.67 2.16
N ALA A 84 2.83 -4.88 0.89
CA ALA A 84 2.75 -6.20 0.26
C ALA A 84 4.05 -7.00 0.34
N ALA A 85 5.20 -6.33 0.16
CA ALA A 85 6.53 -6.94 0.24
C ALA A 85 6.79 -7.65 1.58
N MET A 86 6.20 -7.19 2.70
CA MET A 86 6.35 -7.84 4.01
C MET A 86 5.70 -9.24 4.08
N TYR A 87 4.74 -9.51 3.19
CA TYR A 87 4.05 -10.80 3.06
C TYR A 87 4.61 -11.67 1.92
N GLN A 88 5.44 -11.12 1.03
CA GLN A 88 6.12 -11.79 -0.09
C GLN A 88 7.38 -12.57 0.35
N ARG A 89 7.18 -13.49 1.30
CA ARG A 89 8.25 -14.35 1.82
C ARG A 89 8.65 -15.48 0.86
N ASN A 90 7.69 -15.97 0.07
CA ASN A 90 7.92 -16.98 -0.97
C ASN A 90 8.53 -16.31 -2.22
N PRO A 91 9.64 -16.82 -2.80
CA PRO A 91 10.23 -16.32 -4.05
C PRO A 91 9.21 -16.15 -5.18
N LEU A 92 8.32 -17.13 -5.37
CA LEU A 92 7.26 -17.11 -6.38
C LEU A 92 6.34 -15.88 -6.23
N LEU A 93 5.93 -15.56 -4.99
CA LEU A 93 5.07 -14.41 -4.72
C LEU A 93 5.80 -13.09 -4.95
N ARG A 94 7.07 -13.01 -4.56
CA ARG A 94 7.91 -11.82 -4.77
C ARG A 94 8.12 -11.55 -6.26
N ARG A 95 8.49 -12.58 -7.03
CA ARG A 95 8.71 -12.51 -8.47
C ARG A 95 7.43 -12.16 -9.24
N ALA A 96 6.29 -12.72 -8.82
CA ALA A 96 4.99 -12.44 -9.44
C ALA A 96 4.37 -11.08 -9.03
N GLY A 97 4.98 -10.33 -8.10
CA GLY A 97 4.38 -9.11 -7.53
C GLY A 97 3.07 -9.38 -6.78
N ALA A 98 2.88 -10.60 -6.28
CA ALA A 98 1.59 -11.10 -5.79
C ALA A 98 1.56 -11.33 -4.27
N VAL A 99 0.36 -11.43 -3.70
CA VAL A 99 0.14 -11.71 -2.27
C VAL A 99 -0.88 -12.83 -2.10
N SER A 100 -0.66 -13.74 -1.15
CA SER A 100 -1.66 -14.74 -0.75
C SER A 100 -2.92 -14.05 -0.19
N LYS A 101 -4.10 -14.44 -0.67
CA LYS A 101 -5.41 -13.95 -0.18
C LYS A 101 -5.57 -14.11 1.34
N LYS A 102 -4.84 -15.04 1.97
CA LYS A 102 -4.77 -15.19 3.44
C LYS A 102 -4.36 -13.88 4.15
N ASN A 103 -3.56 -13.02 3.51
CA ASN A 103 -3.13 -11.74 4.06
C ASN A 103 -4.04 -10.57 3.67
N ARG A 104 -5.08 -10.77 2.83
CA ARG A 104 -5.96 -9.69 2.34
C ARG A 104 -6.57 -8.89 3.49
N GLY A 105 -7.05 -9.54 4.55
CA GLY A 105 -7.58 -8.86 5.73
C GLY A 105 -6.56 -7.98 6.48
N ARG A 106 -5.28 -8.35 6.51
CA ARG A 106 -4.23 -7.53 7.15
C ARG A 106 -3.92 -6.27 6.35
N ILE A 107 -3.81 -6.43 5.03
CA ILE A 107 -3.54 -5.34 4.10
C ILE A 107 -4.77 -4.42 4.02
N HIS A 108 -5.99 -4.97 4.01
CA HIS A 108 -7.24 -4.21 4.13
C HIS A 108 -7.23 -3.32 5.37
N SER A 109 -7.03 -3.87 6.57
CA SER A 109 -6.95 -3.04 7.79
C SER A 109 -5.79 -2.05 7.78
N PHE A 110 -4.70 -2.28 7.04
CA PHE A 110 -3.67 -1.28 6.83
C PHE A 110 -4.16 -0.12 5.93
N VAL A 111 -4.81 -0.43 4.80
CA VAL A 111 -5.36 0.61 3.90
C VAL A 111 -6.48 1.39 4.59
N GLU A 112 -7.35 0.72 5.36
CA GLU A 112 -8.37 1.36 6.21
C GLU A 112 -7.76 2.42 7.15
N ARG A 113 -6.69 2.06 7.87
CA ARG A 113 -5.97 3.00 8.75
C ARG A 113 -5.22 4.07 7.95
N LEU A 114 -4.71 3.76 6.77
CA LEU A 114 -3.99 4.69 5.90
C LEU A 114 -4.92 5.78 5.35
N LEU A 115 -6.07 5.41 4.77
CA LEU A 115 -7.06 6.33 4.21
C LEU A 115 -7.67 7.24 5.28
N ASN A 116 -7.89 6.70 6.47
CA ASN A 116 -8.31 7.47 7.65
C ASN A 116 -7.16 8.27 8.30
N ASN A 117 -5.95 8.33 7.71
CA ASN A 117 -4.81 9.06 8.27
C ASN A 117 -4.44 8.67 9.72
N ASN A 118 -4.60 7.39 10.04
CA ASN A 118 -4.31 6.79 11.34
C ASN A 118 -3.00 5.96 11.34
N GLU A 119 -2.28 5.91 10.22
CA GLU A 119 -0.95 5.32 10.09
C GLU A 119 0.18 6.32 10.36
N LYS A 120 1.11 5.98 11.27
CA LYS A 120 2.12 6.94 11.79
C LYS A 120 3.22 7.34 10.78
N GLU A 121 3.47 6.52 9.77
CA GLU A 121 4.56 6.75 8.81
C GLU A 121 4.13 7.59 7.59
N TYR A 122 2.82 7.74 7.39
CA TYR A 122 2.23 8.21 6.15
C TYR A 122 1.10 9.21 6.42
N PHE A 123 0.91 10.17 5.51
CA PHE A 123 -0.32 10.94 5.44
C PHE A 123 -0.94 10.72 4.06
N TYR A 124 -2.12 10.09 4.00
CA TYR A 124 -2.88 9.90 2.78
C TYR A 124 -3.44 11.24 2.28
N LEU A 125 -3.19 11.49 1.00
CA LEU A 125 -3.68 12.61 0.21
C LEU A 125 -4.60 12.01 -0.86
N HIS A 126 -5.90 12.25 -0.71
CA HIS A 126 -6.90 11.82 -1.70
C HIS A 126 -6.66 12.53 -3.03
N GLU A 127 -7.05 11.91 -4.14
CA GLU A 127 -6.89 12.52 -5.45
C GLU A 127 -7.72 13.80 -5.61
N GLU A 128 -7.14 14.74 -6.34
CA GLU A 128 -7.81 15.93 -6.84
C GLU A 128 -7.26 16.18 -8.26
N PRO A 129 -7.79 15.49 -9.28
CA PRO A 129 -7.26 15.52 -10.65
C PRO A 129 -7.21 16.92 -11.26
N GLN A 130 -8.06 17.83 -10.80
CA GLN A 130 -8.11 19.23 -11.23
C GLN A 130 -6.78 19.97 -10.99
N VAL A 131 -6.03 19.58 -9.95
CA VAL A 131 -4.72 20.17 -9.61
C VAL A 131 -3.54 19.27 -9.97
N GLY A 132 -3.80 18.10 -10.57
CA GLY A 132 -2.80 17.10 -10.94
C GLY A 132 -2.35 16.20 -9.78
N LEU A 133 -3.09 16.18 -8.67
CA LEU A 133 -2.83 15.30 -7.54
C LEU A 133 -3.58 13.98 -7.71
N TYR A 134 -2.85 12.88 -7.85
CA TYR A 134 -3.41 11.52 -7.82
C TYR A 134 -3.31 10.93 -6.42
N SER A 135 -4.07 9.88 -6.13
CA SER A 135 -4.10 9.21 -4.82
C SER A 135 -2.67 8.87 -4.35
N SER A 136 -2.24 9.51 -3.27
CA SER A 136 -0.84 9.58 -2.86
C SER A 136 -0.67 9.54 -1.34
N CYS A 137 0.55 9.36 -0.87
CA CYS A 137 0.91 9.52 0.53
C CYS A 137 2.17 10.37 0.71
N ALA A 138 2.14 11.30 1.67
CA ALA A 138 3.34 11.95 2.18
C ALA A 138 4.08 10.98 3.14
N PHE A 139 5.40 10.89 3.03
CA PHE A 139 6.24 9.99 3.82
C PHE A 139 6.80 10.76 5.01
N LEU A 140 6.08 10.78 6.14
CA LEU A 140 6.31 11.72 7.25
C LEU A 140 7.68 11.57 7.93
N ARG A 141 8.34 10.41 7.82
CA ARG A 141 9.72 10.20 8.29
C ARG A 141 10.80 10.81 7.39
N LEU A 142 10.46 11.21 6.16
CA LEU A 142 11.36 11.86 5.23
C LEU A 142 11.07 13.36 5.28
N SER A 143 11.96 14.12 5.94
CA SER A 143 11.88 15.58 6.03
C SER A 143 13.05 16.22 5.28
N ILE A 144 12.74 17.26 4.51
CA ILE A 144 13.66 18.11 3.75
C ILE A 144 13.53 19.50 4.34
N ALA A 145 14.62 20.05 4.89
CA ALA A 145 14.63 21.39 5.48
C ALA A 145 15.25 22.39 4.49
N ILE A 146 14.44 23.34 4.02
CA ILE A 146 14.87 24.42 3.13
C ILE A 146 14.73 25.77 3.84
N ARG A 147 15.61 26.73 3.54
CA ARG A 147 15.66 28.03 4.23
C ARG A 147 14.47 28.90 3.85
N SER A 148 13.71 29.40 4.82
CA SER A 148 12.50 30.19 4.56
C SER A 148 12.83 31.53 3.88
N ASN A 149 13.79 32.27 4.41
CA ASN A 149 14.24 33.58 3.91
C ASN A 149 14.75 33.58 2.47
N GLU A 150 15.12 32.41 1.92
CA GLU A 150 15.62 32.23 0.56
C GLU A 150 14.57 31.60 -0.38
N HIS A 151 13.69 30.75 0.14
CA HIS A 151 12.87 29.82 -0.68
C HIS A 151 11.35 29.95 -0.52
N TYR A 152 10.85 30.80 0.39
CA TYR A 152 9.41 30.90 0.72
C TYR A 152 8.53 31.13 -0.52
N GLU A 153 8.85 32.13 -1.34
CA GLU A 153 8.03 32.48 -2.52
C GLU A 153 7.99 31.37 -3.56
N VAL A 154 9.08 30.59 -3.70
CA VAL A 154 9.12 29.44 -4.63
C VAL A 154 8.21 28.32 -4.14
N CYS A 155 8.16 28.07 -2.84
CA CYS A 155 7.20 27.13 -2.26
C CYS A 155 5.76 27.63 -2.34
N HIS A 156 5.51 28.92 -2.08
CA HIS A 156 4.19 29.52 -2.19
C HIS A 156 3.64 29.43 -3.62
N ALA A 157 4.45 29.80 -4.62
CA ALA A 157 4.10 29.69 -6.04
C ALA A 157 3.95 28.24 -6.54
N ALA A 158 4.57 27.27 -5.87
CA ALA A 158 4.46 25.84 -6.18
C ALA A 158 3.23 25.16 -5.57
N ARG A 159 2.48 25.83 -4.68
CA ARG A 159 1.30 25.28 -4.00
C ARG A 159 0.16 25.00 -4.98
N VAL A 160 -0.44 23.82 -4.85
CA VAL A 160 -1.59 23.39 -5.68
C VAL A 160 -2.80 22.94 -4.88
N ALA A 161 -2.66 22.58 -3.60
CA ALA A 161 -3.76 22.32 -2.70
C ALA A 161 -3.34 22.64 -1.25
N THR A 162 -4.33 22.79 -0.37
CA THR A 162 -4.14 23.10 1.05
C THR A 162 -5.10 22.23 1.85
N LEU A 163 -4.62 21.53 2.89
CA LEU A 163 -5.51 20.76 3.79
C LEU A 163 -6.57 21.66 4.45
N SER A 164 -7.76 21.13 4.69
CA SER A 164 -8.81 21.84 5.45
C SER A 164 -8.42 22.04 6.93
N SER A 165 -9.14 22.91 7.65
CA SER A 165 -8.87 23.27 9.06
C SER A 165 -8.83 22.07 10.02
N GLU A 166 -9.51 20.98 9.68
CA GLU A 166 -9.68 19.77 10.49
C GLU A 166 -8.48 18.82 10.32
N PHE A 167 -7.89 18.80 9.11
CA PHE A 167 -6.78 17.91 8.77
C PHE A 167 -5.40 18.49 9.14
N ARG A 168 -5.22 19.81 9.22
CA ARG A 168 -3.91 20.41 9.63
C ARG A 168 -3.52 20.04 11.06
N PRO A 169 -4.43 20.14 12.07
CA PRO A 169 -4.14 19.65 13.42
C PRO A 169 -3.80 18.16 13.42
N LYS A 170 -4.43 17.33 12.56
CA LYS A 170 -4.07 15.92 12.42
C LYS A 170 -2.67 15.73 11.86
N LEU A 171 -2.26 16.50 10.85
CA LEU A 171 -0.90 16.44 10.30
C LEU A 171 0.14 16.87 11.34
N GLY A 172 -0.06 18.02 11.99
CA GLY A 172 0.80 18.49 13.08
C GLY A 172 0.86 17.50 14.25
N TRP A 173 -0.28 16.90 14.59
CA TRP A 173 -0.37 15.84 15.57
C TRP A 173 0.36 14.56 15.12
N LEU A 174 0.23 14.09 13.87
CA LEU A 174 0.90 12.91 13.30
C LEU A 174 2.42 13.05 13.31
N LEU A 175 2.94 14.24 13.02
CA LEU A 175 4.35 14.59 13.16
C LEU A 175 4.79 14.49 14.63
N GLY A 176 3.97 14.98 15.56
CA GLY A 176 4.11 14.69 16.99
C GLY A 176 3.83 13.22 17.37
N ASN A 177 3.21 12.43 16.49
CA ASN A 177 2.67 11.08 16.74
C ASN A 177 3.47 9.91 16.20
N ILE A 178 4.69 10.24 15.86
CA ILE A 178 5.83 9.52 16.41
C ILE A 178 5.63 9.21 17.95
N TYR A 179 4.82 9.97 18.71
CA TYR A 179 4.29 9.68 20.07
C TYR A 179 2.74 9.44 20.26
N SER A 180 1.92 10.38 20.81
CA SER A 180 0.61 10.12 21.54
C SER A 180 -0.73 10.79 21.02
N ARG A 181 -1.88 10.08 21.05
CA ARG A 181 -3.05 10.18 20.10
C ARG A 181 -4.13 11.31 20.18
N VAL A 182 -4.74 11.62 19.00
CA VAL A 182 -5.88 12.51 18.68
C VAL A 182 -6.69 11.90 17.51
N GLY A 183 -8.01 12.16 17.42
CA GLY A 183 -8.88 11.69 16.33
C GLY A 183 -9.36 12.80 15.37
N THR A 184 -9.86 12.41 14.20
CA THR A 184 -10.57 13.29 13.23
C THR A 184 -11.86 12.62 12.77
N GLU A 185 -12.58 13.29 11.87
CA GLU A 185 -13.53 12.61 11.00
C GLU A 185 -12.79 11.52 10.21
N ASP A 186 -13.34 10.31 10.28
CA ASP A 186 -12.96 9.15 9.47
C ASP A 186 -13.94 9.07 8.28
N TRP A 187 -13.58 8.31 7.25
CA TRP A 187 -14.47 8.05 6.11
C TRP A 187 -15.75 7.34 6.54
N GLU A 188 -16.87 7.61 5.86
CA GLU A 188 -18.09 6.83 6.03
C GLU A 188 -17.84 5.36 5.63
N SER A 189 -18.25 4.43 6.49
CA SER A 189 -17.86 3.01 6.40
C SER A 189 -18.18 2.34 5.07
N SER A 190 -19.32 2.63 4.44
CA SER A 190 -19.72 2.03 3.17
C SER A 190 -18.92 2.60 1.97
N ALA A 191 -18.64 3.91 1.99
CA ALA A 191 -17.75 4.56 1.04
C ALA A 191 -16.31 4.04 1.18
N LEU A 192 -15.82 3.91 2.42
CA LEU A 192 -14.48 3.43 2.74
C LEU A 192 -14.25 1.99 2.27
N GLU A 193 -15.17 1.06 2.53
CA GLU A 193 -15.03 -0.35 2.11
C GLU A 193 -14.95 -0.49 0.57
N LYS A 194 -15.74 0.32 -0.15
CA LYS A 194 -15.72 0.39 -1.60
C LYS A 194 -14.38 0.95 -2.13
N GLU A 195 -13.88 1.99 -1.48
CA GLU A 195 -12.60 2.63 -1.84
C GLU A 195 -11.42 1.68 -1.59
N ILE A 196 -11.35 1.06 -0.40
CA ILE A 196 -10.34 0.04 -0.07
C ILE A 196 -10.39 -1.11 -1.10
N SER A 197 -11.57 -1.64 -1.41
CA SER A 197 -11.70 -2.73 -2.39
C SER A 197 -11.18 -2.33 -3.76
N THR A 198 -11.53 -1.12 -4.23
CA THR A 198 -11.08 -0.57 -5.52
C THR A 198 -9.56 -0.42 -5.56
N ILE A 199 -8.97 0.16 -4.51
CA ILE A 199 -7.52 0.34 -4.35
C ILE A 199 -6.79 -1.02 -4.32
N LEU A 200 -7.28 -1.98 -3.54
CA LEU A 200 -6.62 -3.29 -3.36
C LEU A 200 -6.69 -4.16 -4.61
N ASP A 201 -7.82 -4.20 -5.30
CA ASP A 201 -7.98 -5.01 -6.51
C ASP A 201 -7.40 -4.32 -7.76
N GLY A 202 -7.28 -3.00 -7.75
CA GLY A 202 -6.57 -2.23 -8.79
C GLY A 202 -5.04 -2.24 -8.65
N THR A 203 -4.50 -2.42 -7.43
CA THR A 203 -3.06 -2.34 -7.17
C THR A 203 -2.37 -3.69 -6.97
N LEU A 204 -3.02 -4.65 -6.29
CA LEU A 204 -2.35 -5.87 -5.82
C LEU A 204 -2.84 -7.14 -6.53
N ARG A 205 -1.90 -7.99 -6.94
CA ARG A 205 -2.18 -9.30 -7.55
C ARG A 205 -2.41 -10.33 -6.43
N TRP A 206 -3.59 -10.97 -6.41
CA TRP A 206 -3.99 -11.89 -5.34
C TRP A 206 -3.99 -13.36 -5.79
N PHE A 207 -3.30 -14.24 -5.05
CA PHE A 207 -3.30 -15.70 -5.31
C PHE A 207 -3.91 -16.50 -4.14
N ASP A 208 -4.54 -17.63 -4.46
CA ASP A 208 -5.06 -18.57 -3.48
C ASP A 208 -3.95 -19.41 -2.85
N GLU A 209 -3.97 -19.54 -1.52
CA GLU A 209 -2.96 -20.29 -0.74
C GLU A 209 -2.80 -21.75 -1.21
N GLU A 210 -3.90 -22.38 -1.62
CA GLU A 210 -3.90 -23.76 -2.14
C GLU A 210 -3.26 -23.85 -3.52
N LYS A 211 -3.47 -22.84 -4.38
CA LYS A 211 -2.85 -22.76 -5.71
C LYS A 211 -1.35 -22.46 -5.62
N ILE A 212 -0.95 -21.57 -4.71
CA ILE A 212 0.47 -21.31 -4.43
C ILE A 212 1.19 -22.61 -4.02
N LYS A 213 0.56 -23.46 -3.21
CA LYS A 213 1.11 -24.77 -2.78
C LYS A 213 1.06 -25.86 -3.85
N ALA A 214 0.05 -25.82 -4.73
CA ALA A 214 -0.05 -26.73 -5.86
C ALA A 214 0.95 -26.41 -6.98
N THR A 215 1.45 -25.16 -7.03
CA THR A 215 2.44 -24.72 -8.02
C THR A 215 3.82 -25.27 -7.68
N LYS A 216 4.26 -26.27 -8.44
CA LYS A 216 5.57 -26.92 -8.29
C LYS A 216 6.59 -26.29 -9.25
N LEU A 217 7.00 -25.05 -8.95
CA LEU A 217 8.13 -24.41 -9.63
C LEU A 217 9.35 -24.40 -8.70
N THR A 218 10.51 -24.72 -9.25
CA THR A 218 11.82 -24.54 -8.62
C THR A 218 12.24 -23.06 -8.63
N GLU A 219 13.25 -22.69 -7.84
CA GLU A 219 13.76 -21.31 -7.81
C GLU A 219 14.35 -20.89 -9.16
N GLU A 220 15.03 -21.80 -9.87
CA GLU A 220 15.57 -21.58 -11.22
C GLU A 220 14.46 -21.31 -12.25
N GLU A 221 13.35 -22.06 -12.18
CA GLU A 221 12.17 -21.81 -13.03
C GLU A 221 11.52 -20.45 -12.68
N ILE A 222 11.38 -20.11 -11.39
CA ILE A 222 10.81 -18.82 -10.96
C ILE A 222 11.63 -17.64 -11.49
N ASP A 223 12.97 -17.71 -11.43
CA ASP A 223 13.85 -16.63 -11.89
C ASP A 223 13.86 -16.48 -13.42
N SER A 224 13.67 -17.58 -14.16
CA SER A 224 13.58 -17.54 -15.63
C SER A 224 12.25 -17.02 -16.17
N LEU A 225 11.15 -17.15 -15.41
CA LEU A 225 9.81 -16.73 -15.83
C LEU A 225 9.51 -15.25 -15.56
N THR A 226 8.59 -14.70 -16.36
CA THR A 226 7.98 -13.38 -16.15
C THR A 226 6.90 -13.42 -15.05
N PRO A 227 6.55 -12.27 -14.43
CA PRO A 227 5.47 -12.21 -13.43
C PRO A 227 4.12 -12.71 -13.96
N GLU A 228 3.87 -12.52 -15.26
CA GLU A 228 2.66 -12.92 -15.98
C GLU A 228 2.60 -14.44 -16.17
N GLU A 229 3.68 -15.06 -16.63
CA GLU A 229 3.76 -16.53 -16.76
C GLU A 229 3.61 -17.23 -15.42
N ILE A 230 4.22 -16.69 -14.35
CA ILE A 230 4.01 -17.21 -12.98
C ILE A 230 2.56 -17.05 -12.55
N ALA A 231 1.90 -15.93 -12.89
CA ALA A 231 0.48 -15.75 -12.60
C ALA A 231 -0.39 -16.77 -13.35
N THR A 232 -0.10 -17.06 -14.62
CA THR A 232 -0.76 -18.12 -15.39
C THR A 232 -0.52 -19.49 -14.77
N ALA A 233 0.73 -19.84 -14.44
CA ALA A 233 1.10 -21.11 -13.81
C ALA A 233 0.32 -21.33 -12.50
N VAL A 234 0.32 -20.34 -11.60
CA VAL A 234 -0.43 -20.40 -10.34
C VAL A 234 -1.93 -20.49 -10.57
N GLN A 235 -2.49 -19.75 -11.53
CA GLN A 235 -3.91 -19.84 -11.84
C GLN A 235 -4.32 -21.20 -12.43
N SER A 236 -3.44 -21.82 -13.23
CA SER A 236 -3.66 -23.15 -13.83
C SER A 236 -3.41 -24.33 -12.87
N ALA A 237 -2.74 -24.09 -11.73
CA ALA A 237 -2.38 -25.16 -10.80
C ALA A 237 -3.63 -25.89 -10.25
N GLU A 238 -3.71 -27.19 -10.50
CA GLU A 238 -4.80 -28.03 -10.00
C GLU A 238 -4.69 -28.24 -8.48
N VAL A 239 -5.67 -27.74 -7.74
CA VAL A 239 -5.78 -27.95 -6.30
C VAL A 239 -6.35 -29.34 -6.04
N VAL A 240 -5.46 -30.32 -5.84
CA VAL A 240 -5.85 -31.65 -5.36
C VAL A 240 -6.41 -31.51 -3.94
N ARG A 241 -7.69 -31.83 -3.73
CA ARG A 241 -8.36 -31.64 -2.43
C ARG A 241 -7.72 -32.54 -1.38
N ARG A 242 -7.67 -32.07 -0.13
CA ARG A 242 -7.09 -32.81 1.01
C ARG A 242 -7.66 -34.24 1.16
N LYS A 243 -8.95 -34.43 0.85
CA LYS A 243 -9.60 -35.75 0.81
C LYS A 243 -8.95 -36.66 -0.24
N ASP A 244 -8.74 -36.15 -1.45
CA ASP A 244 -8.19 -36.92 -2.56
C ASP A 244 -6.69 -37.19 -2.35
N GLN A 245 -5.96 -36.28 -1.71
CA GLN A 245 -4.59 -36.50 -1.23
C GLN A 245 -4.52 -37.65 -0.22
N VAL A 246 -5.39 -37.67 0.79
CA VAL A 246 -5.43 -38.74 1.81
C VAL A 246 -5.87 -40.07 1.21
N ILE A 247 -6.87 -40.08 0.31
CA ILE A 247 -7.25 -41.30 -0.41
C ILE A 247 -6.07 -41.82 -1.25
N SER A 248 -5.35 -40.93 -1.94
CA SER A 248 -4.19 -41.32 -2.75
C SER A 248 -3.06 -41.88 -1.87
N ALA A 249 -2.77 -41.27 -0.72
CA ALA A 249 -1.78 -41.79 0.24
C ALA A 249 -2.17 -43.17 0.80
N ILE A 250 -3.44 -43.36 1.19
CA ILE A 250 -3.95 -44.65 1.64
C ILE A 250 -3.80 -45.72 0.54
N LEU A 251 -4.13 -45.38 -0.71
CA LEU A 251 -3.97 -46.31 -1.84
C LEU A 251 -2.49 -46.64 -2.08
N THR A 252 -1.58 -45.67 -2.02
CA THR A 252 -0.12 -45.91 -2.16
C THR A 252 0.39 -46.89 -1.11
N GLU A 253 0.05 -46.70 0.17
CA GLU A 253 0.47 -47.61 1.25
C GLU A 253 -0.15 -49.02 1.10
N LEU A 254 -1.42 -49.09 0.71
CA LEU A 254 -2.10 -50.38 0.49
C LEU A 254 -1.56 -51.12 -0.74
N GLN A 255 -1.10 -50.42 -1.78
CA GLN A 255 -0.35 -51.01 -2.88
C GLN A 255 1.04 -51.48 -2.43
N ALA A 256 1.78 -50.65 -1.70
CA ALA A 256 3.13 -51.00 -1.22
C ALA A 256 3.13 -52.23 -0.30
N GLY A 257 2.06 -52.41 0.48
CA GLY A 257 1.82 -53.61 1.30
C GLY A 257 1.20 -54.81 0.56
N ASN A 258 0.97 -54.74 -0.77
CA ASN A 258 0.26 -55.76 -1.56
C ASN A 258 -1.15 -56.12 -1.04
N PHE A 259 -1.85 -55.18 -0.38
CA PHE A 259 -3.21 -55.39 0.14
C PHE A 259 -4.31 -55.19 -0.92
N ILE A 260 -3.98 -54.59 -2.07
CA ILE A 260 -4.91 -54.32 -3.18
C ILE A 260 -4.20 -54.67 -4.51
N ASN A 261 -4.89 -55.35 -5.44
CA ASN A 261 -4.34 -55.59 -6.78
C ASN A 261 -4.36 -54.29 -7.62
N PRO A 262 -3.39 -54.09 -8.54
CA PRO A 262 -3.39 -52.91 -9.42
C PRO A 262 -4.68 -52.70 -10.23
N GLY A 263 -5.42 -53.77 -10.57
CA GLY A 263 -6.69 -53.67 -11.29
C GLY A 263 -7.87 -53.15 -10.45
N ASP A 264 -7.79 -53.19 -9.12
CA ASP A 264 -8.89 -52.83 -8.20
C ASP A 264 -8.80 -51.36 -7.73
N LEU A 265 -7.73 -50.64 -8.08
CA LEU A 265 -7.41 -49.30 -7.59
C LEU A 265 -8.52 -48.28 -7.76
N ASP A 266 -9.07 -48.15 -8.97
CA ASP A 266 -10.12 -47.16 -9.25
C ASP A 266 -11.44 -47.49 -8.55
N ALA A 267 -11.75 -48.78 -8.40
CA ALA A 267 -12.92 -49.24 -7.65
C ALA A 267 -12.80 -48.91 -6.15
N VAL A 268 -11.61 -49.14 -5.55
CA VAL A 268 -11.36 -48.77 -4.15
C VAL A 268 -11.33 -47.25 -3.98
N LYS A 269 -10.69 -46.51 -4.89
CA LYS A 269 -10.67 -45.04 -4.92
C LYS A 269 -12.08 -44.45 -4.96
N HIS A 270 -12.92 -44.95 -5.85
CA HIS A 270 -14.33 -44.53 -5.96
C HIS A 270 -15.10 -44.83 -4.66
N ARG A 271 -14.92 -46.02 -4.09
CA ARG A 271 -15.59 -46.43 -2.84
C ARG A 271 -15.16 -45.58 -1.63
N LEU A 272 -13.87 -45.29 -1.48
CA LEU A 272 -13.35 -44.37 -0.46
C LEU A 272 -13.82 -42.92 -0.72
N GLY A 273 -13.93 -42.53 -1.98
CA GLY A 273 -14.49 -41.25 -2.42
C GLY A 273 -15.95 -41.06 -2.01
N GLN A 274 -16.77 -42.11 -2.02
CA GLN A 274 -18.19 -42.05 -1.62
C GLN A 274 -18.46 -42.40 -0.15
N ALA A 275 -17.47 -42.94 0.58
CA ALA A 275 -17.65 -43.34 1.98
C ALA A 275 -18.04 -42.17 2.90
N THR A 276 -19.19 -42.28 3.55
CA THR A 276 -19.73 -41.28 4.50
C THR A 276 -18.84 -41.09 5.72
N THR A 277 -18.17 -42.14 6.18
CA THR A 277 -17.16 -42.09 7.27
C THR A 277 -15.95 -41.23 6.89
N VAL A 278 -15.42 -41.41 5.68
CA VAL A 278 -14.33 -40.58 5.14
C VAL A 278 -14.82 -39.12 4.96
N ALA A 279 -16.05 -38.92 4.51
CA ALA A 279 -16.63 -37.58 4.40
C ALA A 279 -16.84 -36.88 5.76
N ALA A 280 -17.15 -37.63 6.82
CA ALA A 280 -17.29 -37.09 8.17
C ALA A 280 -15.94 -36.64 8.76
N PHE A 281 -14.85 -37.39 8.51
CA PHE A 281 -13.49 -37.07 8.95
C PHE A 281 -12.96 -35.71 8.44
N PHE A 282 -13.48 -35.20 7.32
CA PHE A 282 -13.11 -33.89 6.77
C PHE A 282 -14.11 -32.77 7.08
N LYS A 283 -15.11 -33.02 7.94
CA LYS A 283 -16.11 -32.02 8.38
C LYS A 283 -15.92 -31.54 9.83
N SER A 284 -15.01 -32.17 10.57
CA SER A 284 -14.54 -31.77 11.91
C SER A 284 -13.29 -30.91 11.82
#